data_AF-A0A923I6J1-F1
#
_entry.id   AF-A0A923I6J1-F1
#
_cell.length_a   1.000
_cell.length_b   1.000
_cell.length_c   1.000
_cell.angle_alpha   90.00
_cell.angle_beta   90.00
_cell.angle_gamma   90.00
#
_symmetry.space_group_name_H-M   'P 1'
#
loop_
_entity.id
_entity.type
_entity.pdbx_description
1 polymer ?
#
loop_
_entity_poly.entity_id
_entity_poly.type
_entity_poly.pdbx_seq_one_letter_code
_entity_poly.pdbx_strand_id
1 'polypeptide(L)'
;MRIRELLIVEGKYDAAKLSGLVDGLILTTGGFSIYRDPEKRALIRDLGRKRGIIILTDSDAAGFQLRTYIQNFARGAKIKNAYIPAVAGKEKRKKSPSSEGTLGVEGLPAEVLLTALRRAGATEEAPRAGRRLTYTDLYQLGISGTAGSAVRRRELLAAIGLPLRLSKKALLETLDAGYTYEELAAICEKKPVLFWDFHGTLTRPESDWFNALWEVLPHNVCAEDALHRRLGHACLPWWTMAGRATPTGDAWWAYVEDGFRTLLQECGFDSRTAERAVATLRPALRDPSRHRLYPDAIPVLAELQRRGYRCFLLSNNFPELWEVAQELGLAPYFSGHVVSGEVGWDKPGREIFETAQKLAGQPQRAIMIGDSLGDDIEGAKGAGLGAILVHSPPDARADACCSELTGLLELLP
;
A
#
# COMPACT_ATOMS: atom_id res chain seq x y z
N MET A 1 30.69 9.42 -17.17
CA MET A 1 31.10 8.12 -16.59
C MET A 1 30.12 7.76 -15.50
N ARG A 2 29.41 6.64 -15.58
CA ARG A 2 28.49 6.23 -14.51
C ARG A 2 29.25 5.43 -13.46
N ILE A 3 29.11 5.77 -12.19
CA ILE A 3 29.81 5.06 -11.10
C ILE A 3 28.83 4.53 -10.06
N ARG A 4 29.11 3.33 -9.53
CA ARG A 4 28.31 2.72 -8.47
C ARG A 4 28.48 3.42 -7.13
N GLU A 5 29.71 3.80 -6.81
CA GLU A 5 30.09 4.31 -5.50
C GLU A 5 29.49 5.67 -5.18
N LEU A 6 29.32 5.95 -3.88
CA LEU A 6 29.11 7.29 -3.38
C LEU A 6 30.40 8.12 -3.54
N LEU A 7 30.36 9.19 -4.34
CA LEU A 7 31.47 10.12 -4.49
C LEU A 7 31.39 11.24 -3.44
N ILE A 8 32.40 11.36 -2.59
CA ILE A 8 32.47 12.38 -1.55
C ILE A 8 33.48 13.45 -1.94
N VAL A 9 33.03 14.69 -1.92
CA VAL A 9 33.84 15.87 -2.22
C VAL A 9 33.71 16.95 -1.16
N GLU A 10 34.63 17.90 -1.17
CA GLU A 10 34.70 18.93 -0.14
C GLU A 10 33.59 19.98 -0.28
N GLY A 11 33.51 20.61 -1.45
CA GLY A 11 32.68 21.77 -1.70
C GLY A 11 31.60 21.58 -2.76
N LYS A 12 30.67 22.54 -2.79
CA LYS A 12 29.60 22.62 -3.80
C LYS A 12 30.12 22.82 -5.22
N TYR A 13 31.28 23.45 -5.39
CA TYR A 13 31.87 23.71 -6.69
C TYR A 13 32.50 22.45 -7.29
N ASP A 14 33.16 21.64 -6.45
CA ASP A 14 33.68 20.33 -6.83
C ASP A 14 32.54 19.41 -7.26
N ALA A 15 31.46 19.40 -6.47
CA ALA A 15 30.25 18.65 -6.81
C ALA A 15 29.68 19.10 -8.15
N ALA A 16 29.53 20.41 -8.39
CA ALA A 16 29.02 20.93 -9.65
C ALA A 16 29.89 20.54 -10.85
N LYS A 17 31.23 20.59 -10.70
CA LYS A 17 32.17 20.16 -11.73
C LYS A 17 32.00 18.67 -12.05
N LEU A 18 31.92 17.84 -11.02
CA LEU A 18 31.85 16.38 -11.17
C LEU A 18 30.48 15.90 -11.62
N SER A 19 29.38 16.58 -11.26
CA SER A 19 28.04 16.26 -11.75
C SER A 19 27.94 16.40 -13.27
N GLY A 20 28.79 17.22 -13.91
CA GLY A 20 28.88 17.30 -15.37
C GLY A 20 29.69 16.17 -16.02
N LEU A 21 30.43 15.38 -15.24
CA LEU A 21 31.38 14.36 -15.73
C LEU A 21 30.97 12.94 -15.32
N VAL A 22 30.29 12.84 -14.18
CA VAL A 22 29.97 11.60 -13.49
C VAL A 22 28.46 11.49 -13.31
N ASP A 23 27.91 10.36 -13.73
CA ASP A 23 26.55 9.94 -13.42
C ASP A 23 26.59 9.04 -12.19
N GLY A 24 26.37 9.61 -11.00
CA GLY A 24 26.53 8.91 -9.73
C GLY A 24 26.13 9.78 -8.55
N LEU A 25 26.03 9.18 -7.37
CA LEU A 25 25.65 9.91 -6.16
C LEU A 25 26.85 10.71 -5.64
N ILE A 26 26.73 12.04 -5.62
CA ILE A 26 27.78 12.94 -5.13
C ILE A 26 27.31 13.63 -3.85
N LEU A 27 28.05 13.48 -2.75
CA LEU A 27 27.78 14.19 -1.49
C LEU A 27 28.94 15.13 -1.13
N THR A 28 28.57 16.29 -0.60
CA THR A 28 29.53 17.30 -0.13
C THR A 28 29.71 17.22 1.38
N THR A 29 30.96 17.28 1.85
CA THR A 29 31.24 17.44 3.29
C THR A 29 30.87 18.83 3.79
N GLY A 30 30.96 19.84 2.92
CA GLY A 30 30.84 21.25 3.32
C GLY A 30 32.10 21.71 4.08
N GLY A 31 33.27 21.23 3.65
CA GLY A 31 34.52 21.41 4.38
C GLY A 31 34.47 20.80 5.77
N PHE A 32 34.98 21.53 6.76
CA PHE A 32 35.01 21.12 8.18
C PHE A 32 33.64 21.14 8.89
N SER A 33 32.54 21.48 8.20
CA SER A 33 31.21 21.38 8.83
C SER A 33 30.80 19.93 9.11
N ILE A 34 31.33 18.95 8.36
CA ILE A 34 31.06 17.51 8.53
C ILE A 34 31.42 16.99 9.94
N TYR A 35 32.32 17.67 10.66
CA TYR A 35 32.71 17.29 12.02
C TYR A 35 31.58 17.50 13.03
N ARG A 36 30.65 18.42 12.75
CA ARG A 36 29.52 18.77 13.63
C ARG A 36 28.17 18.28 13.10
N ASP A 37 28.16 17.55 11.99
CA ASP A 37 26.95 17.07 11.33
C ASP A 37 26.77 15.54 11.49
N PRO A 38 26.16 15.07 12.59
CA PRO A 38 25.97 13.64 12.84
C PRO A 38 25.04 12.98 11.83
N GLU A 39 24.03 13.70 11.33
CA GLU A 39 23.07 13.17 10.35
C GLU A 39 23.76 12.88 9.02
N LYS A 40 24.56 13.81 8.51
CA LYS A 40 25.30 13.61 7.26
C LYS A 40 26.37 12.52 7.39
N ARG A 41 27.01 12.38 8.56
CA ARG A 41 27.93 11.24 8.80
C ARG A 41 27.22 9.90 8.77
N ALA A 42 26.04 9.81 9.41
CA ALA A 42 25.22 8.59 9.36
C ALA A 42 24.82 8.25 7.92
N LEU A 43 24.36 9.25 7.16
CA LEU A 43 24.02 9.10 5.75
C LEU A 43 25.19 8.55 4.91
N ILE A 44 26.36 9.18 5.00
CA ILE A 44 27.55 8.75 4.27
C ILE A 44 27.94 7.32 4.63
N ARG A 45 27.87 6.96 5.92
CA ARG A 45 28.20 5.62 6.40
C ARG A 45 27.22 4.57 5.87
N ASP A 46 25.92 4.84 5.92
CA ASP A 46 24.88 3.88 5.54
C ASP A 46 24.86 3.65 4.03
N LEU A 47 24.97 4.72 3.24
CA LEU A 47 25.13 4.63 1.79
C LEU A 47 26.46 3.96 1.41
N GLY A 48 27.53 4.31 2.10
CA GLY A 48 28.86 3.77 1.86
C GLY A 48 28.95 2.25 2.09
N ARG A 49 28.23 1.71 3.09
CA ARG A 49 28.13 0.26 3.31
C ARG A 49 27.45 -0.46 2.14
N LYS A 50 26.40 0.13 1.56
CA LYS A 50 25.64 -0.46 0.44
C LYS A 50 26.38 -0.36 -0.90
N ARG A 51 27.01 0.78 -1.17
CA ARG A 51 27.53 1.13 -2.51
C ARG A 51 29.05 1.17 -2.62
N GLY A 52 29.76 1.28 -1.51
CA GLY A 52 31.15 1.73 -1.49
C GLY A 52 31.26 3.25 -1.58
N ILE A 53 32.44 3.78 -1.26
CA ILE A 53 32.75 5.22 -1.24
C ILE A 53 33.96 5.48 -2.12
N ILE A 54 33.93 6.53 -2.93
CA ILE A 54 35.12 7.16 -3.50
C ILE A 54 35.31 8.53 -2.85
N ILE A 55 36.48 8.77 -2.25
CA ILE A 55 36.82 10.08 -1.69
C ILE A 55 37.69 10.84 -2.68
N LEU A 56 37.24 12.02 -3.10
CA LEU A 56 37.95 12.93 -3.99
C LEU A 56 37.98 14.34 -3.35
N THR A 57 39.05 14.63 -2.64
CA THR A 57 39.32 15.93 -2.00
C THR A 57 40.48 16.62 -2.69
N ASP A 58 40.65 17.92 -2.40
CA ASP A 58 41.82 18.68 -2.80
C ASP A 58 43.11 18.02 -2.27
N SER A 59 44.22 18.24 -3.00
CA SER A 59 45.55 17.71 -2.64
C SER A 59 46.32 18.71 -1.78
N ASP A 60 45.65 19.23 -0.75
CA ASP A 60 46.23 20.11 0.27
C ASP A 60 46.02 19.51 1.68
N ALA A 61 46.67 20.11 2.68
CA ALA A 61 46.57 19.67 4.07
C ALA A 61 45.12 19.54 4.58
N ALA A 62 44.19 20.41 4.14
CA ALA A 62 42.79 20.38 4.57
C ALA A 62 42.04 19.18 3.97
N GLY A 63 42.24 18.92 2.67
CA GLY A 63 41.70 17.76 1.98
C GLY A 63 42.20 16.45 2.59
N PHE A 64 43.48 16.36 2.96
CA PHE A 64 44.02 15.19 3.65
C PHE A 64 43.39 14.95 5.03
N GLN A 65 43.14 16.01 5.81
CA GLN A 65 42.44 15.90 7.10
C GLN A 65 41.01 15.41 6.93
N LEU A 66 40.25 15.97 5.97
CA LEU A 66 38.88 15.56 5.67
C LEU A 66 38.81 14.11 5.21
N ARG A 67 39.73 13.70 4.32
CA ARG A 67 39.83 12.32 3.85
C ARG A 67 40.02 11.34 5.01
N THR A 68 40.96 11.63 5.90
CA THR A 68 41.24 10.80 7.09
C THR A 68 40.01 10.73 8.01
N TYR A 69 39.32 11.85 8.20
CA TYR A 69 38.10 11.90 9.00
C TYR A 69 36.98 11.03 8.42
N ILE A 70 36.74 11.11 7.11
CA ILE A 70 35.76 10.28 6.40
C ILE A 70 36.09 8.81 6.52
N GLN A 71 37.34 8.43 6.28
CA GLN A 71 37.79 7.05 6.42
C GLN A 71 37.52 6.48 7.81
N ASN A 72 37.67 7.31 8.85
CA ASN A 72 37.44 6.90 10.22
C ASN A 72 35.96 6.71 10.58
N PHE A 73 35.07 7.65 10.22
CA PHE A 73 33.65 7.49 10.60
C PHE A 73 32.89 6.53 9.68
N ALA A 74 33.34 6.36 8.43
CA ALA A 74 32.77 5.42 7.47
C ALA A 74 33.41 4.02 7.52
N ARG A 75 34.09 3.67 8.61
CA ARG A 75 34.65 2.33 8.85
C ARG A 75 33.57 1.26 8.64
N GLY A 76 33.90 0.27 7.80
CA GLY A 76 32.99 -0.80 7.38
C GLY A 76 32.38 -0.62 5.98
N ALA A 77 32.56 0.55 5.34
CA ALA A 77 32.32 0.70 3.91
C ALA A 77 33.56 0.28 3.09
N LYS A 78 33.37 -0.12 1.83
CA LYS A 78 34.47 -0.29 0.87
C LYS A 78 34.91 1.10 0.37
N ILE A 79 36.02 1.62 0.91
CA ILE A 79 36.50 2.97 0.61
C ILE A 79 37.63 2.93 -0.43
N LYS A 80 37.45 3.69 -1.51
CA LYS A 80 38.41 3.94 -2.58
C LYS A 80 38.86 5.41 -2.50
N ASN A 81 40.14 5.65 -2.72
CA ASN A 81 40.71 7.00 -2.64
C ASN A 81 41.13 7.45 -4.04
N ALA A 82 40.50 8.52 -4.53
CA ALA A 82 40.91 9.19 -5.75
C ALA A 82 41.81 10.39 -5.40
N TYR A 83 42.98 10.43 -6.01
CA TYR A 83 43.99 11.47 -5.83
C TYR A 83 44.13 12.25 -7.13
N ILE A 84 44.23 13.57 -7.00
CA ILE A 84 44.46 14.50 -8.10
C ILE A 84 45.93 14.95 -8.09
N PRO A 85 46.51 15.33 -9.24
CA PRO A 85 47.86 15.87 -9.26
C PRO A 85 47.91 17.27 -8.63
N ALA A 86 49.00 17.57 -7.93
CA ALA A 86 49.31 18.90 -7.43
C ALA A 86 49.75 19.80 -8.61
N VAL A 87 48.79 20.48 -9.24
CA VAL A 87 49.05 21.41 -10.35
C VAL A 87 49.05 22.83 -9.81
N ALA A 88 50.15 23.57 -9.97
CA ALA A 88 50.24 24.96 -9.54
C ALA A 88 49.19 25.83 -10.27
N GLY A 89 48.46 26.66 -9.52
CA GLY A 89 47.45 27.53 -10.09
C GLY A 89 46.49 28.09 -9.06
N LYS A 90 45.50 28.85 -9.56
CA LYS A 90 44.46 29.49 -8.75
C LYS A 90 43.12 29.30 -9.43
N GLU A 91 42.11 28.83 -8.69
CA GLU A 91 40.76 28.71 -9.23
C GLU A 91 40.19 30.11 -9.50
N LYS A 92 39.51 30.27 -10.63
CA LYS A 92 39.02 31.58 -11.11
C LYS A 92 38.17 32.34 -10.08
N ARG A 93 37.48 31.62 -9.19
CA ARG A 93 36.65 32.23 -8.13
C ARG A 93 37.43 32.71 -6.90
N LYS A 94 38.64 32.21 -6.64
CA LYS A 94 39.40 32.53 -5.43
C LYS A 94 40.28 33.76 -5.69
N LYS A 95 40.31 34.70 -4.72
CA LYS A 95 41.17 35.89 -4.79
C LYS A 95 42.66 35.51 -4.71
N SER A 96 42.99 34.57 -3.82
CA SER A 96 44.33 34.02 -3.60
C SER A 96 44.36 32.52 -3.93
N PRO A 97 45.54 31.94 -4.27
CA PRO A 97 45.73 30.49 -4.39
C PRO A 97 45.37 29.74 -3.10
N SER A 98 45.29 28.40 -3.16
CA SER A 98 45.25 27.58 -1.94
C SER A 98 46.51 27.80 -1.09
N SER A 99 46.50 27.38 0.17
CA SER A 99 47.67 27.50 1.06
C SER A 99 48.94 26.85 0.49
N GLU A 100 48.78 25.89 -0.42
CA GLU A 100 49.86 25.18 -1.11
C GLU A 100 50.03 25.61 -2.58
N GLY A 101 49.28 26.61 -3.06
CA GLY A 101 49.42 27.18 -4.40
C GLY A 101 48.91 26.30 -5.55
N THR A 102 48.13 25.26 -5.25
CA THR A 102 47.64 24.27 -6.21
C THR A 102 46.16 24.44 -6.56
N LEU A 103 45.76 23.95 -7.73
CA LEU A 103 44.37 23.87 -8.17
C LEU A 103 43.63 22.75 -7.43
N GLY A 104 42.48 23.08 -6.84
CA GLY A 104 41.53 22.09 -6.33
C GLY A 104 40.74 21.38 -7.43
N VAL A 105 39.85 20.47 -7.03
CA VAL A 105 39.07 19.61 -7.91
C VAL A 105 38.32 20.41 -8.99
N GLU A 106 37.68 21.53 -8.63
CA GLU A 106 36.96 22.39 -9.57
C GLU A 106 37.84 23.00 -10.69
N GLY A 107 39.13 23.20 -10.40
CA GLY A 107 40.08 23.86 -11.29
C GLY A 107 40.73 22.94 -12.32
N LEU A 108 40.61 21.62 -12.14
CA LEU A 108 41.28 20.64 -12.99
C LEU A 108 40.51 20.32 -14.29
N PRO A 109 41.24 19.93 -15.35
CA PRO A 109 40.63 19.42 -16.58
C PRO A 109 39.79 18.16 -16.33
N ALA A 110 38.71 17.98 -17.10
CA ALA A 110 37.79 16.85 -16.97
C ALA A 110 38.50 15.50 -17.08
N GLU A 111 39.42 15.37 -18.04
CA GLU A 111 40.19 14.14 -18.27
C GLU A 111 41.03 13.72 -17.07
N VAL A 112 41.57 14.69 -16.32
CA VAL A 112 42.36 14.42 -15.11
C VAL A 112 41.46 13.83 -14.02
N LEU A 113 40.26 14.38 -13.84
CA LEU A 113 39.29 13.92 -12.84
C LEU A 113 38.76 12.52 -13.19
N LEU A 114 38.40 12.26 -14.45
CA LEU A 114 37.97 10.94 -14.91
C LEU A 114 39.09 9.89 -14.74
N THR A 115 40.32 10.26 -15.07
CA THR A 115 41.50 9.40 -14.88
C THR A 115 41.73 9.10 -13.40
N ALA A 116 41.60 10.09 -12.51
CA ALA A 116 41.73 9.89 -11.07
C ALA A 116 40.70 8.91 -10.51
N LEU A 117 39.44 8.99 -10.97
CA LEU A 117 38.37 8.08 -10.55
C LEU A 117 38.61 6.65 -11.06
N ARG A 118 39.02 6.48 -12.32
CA ARG A 118 39.38 5.16 -12.87
C ARG A 118 40.58 4.55 -12.13
N ARG A 119 41.61 5.33 -11.84
CA ARG A 119 42.79 4.88 -11.07
C ARG A 119 42.44 4.49 -9.63
N ALA A 120 41.47 5.16 -9.02
CA ALA A 120 40.93 4.78 -7.71
C ALA A 120 40.13 3.45 -7.77
N GLY A 121 39.90 2.92 -8.96
CA GLY A 121 39.13 1.72 -9.21
C GLY A 121 37.63 1.94 -9.18
N ALA A 122 37.12 3.11 -9.60
CA ALA A 122 35.68 3.35 -9.71
C ALA A 122 34.98 2.23 -10.50
N THR A 123 33.89 1.70 -9.96
CA THR A 123 33.13 0.65 -10.65
C THR A 123 32.19 1.33 -11.65
N GLU A 124 32.57 1.28 -12.93
CA GLU A 124 31.75 1.83 -14.02
C GLU A 124 30.54 0.92 -14.26
N GLU A 125 29.34 1.52 -14.28
CA GLU A 125 28.08 0.82 -14.57
C GLU A 125 27.60 1.14 -15.99
N ALA A 126 26.78 0.24 -16.55
CA ALA A 126 26.12 0.50 -17.83
C ALA A 126 25.30 1.81 -17.78
N PRO A 127 25.21 2.55 -18.90
CA PRO A 127 24.38 3.74 -18.99
C PRO A 127 22.98 3.48 -18.47
N ARG A 128 22.41 4.44 -17.75
CA ARG A 128 21.10 4.27 -17.15
C ARG A 128 20.03 4.07 -18.22
N ALA A 129 19.21 3.03 -18.05
CA ALA A 129 17.97 2.88 -18.80
C ALA A 129 16.91 3.82 -18.21
N GLY A 130 16.14 4.49 -19.08
CA GLY A 130 14.99 5.32 -18.69
C GLY A 130 15.29 6.81 -18.52
N ARG A 131 14.21 7.57 -18.34
CA ARG A 131 14.24 9.04 -18.20
C ARG A 131 14.67 9.47 -16.79
N ARG A 132 15.19 10.71 -16.68
CA ARG A 132 15.40 11.40 -15.40
C ARG A 132 14.07 11.55 -14.64
N LEU A 133 14.14 11.46 -13.32
CA LEU A 133 13.05 11.85 -12.45
C LEU A 133 12.87 13.36 -12.46
N THR A 134 11.63 13.77 -12.32
CA THR A 134 11.19 15.16 -12.30
C THR A 134 10.38 15.45 -11.03
N TYR A 135 10.15 16.73 -10.73
CA TYR A 135 9.25 17.09 -9.64
C TYR A 135 7.80 16.66 -9.90
N THR A 136 7.40 16.53 -11.17
CA THR A 136 6.08 16.00 -11.55
C THR A 136 5.93 14.55 -11.13
N ASP A 137 6.99 13.74 -11.26
CA ASP A 137 6.99 12.34 -10.83
C ASP A 137 6.81 12.23 -9.31
N LEU A 138 7.53 13.06 -8.54
CA LEU A 138 7.38 13.09 -7.08
C LEU A 138 5.97 13.52 -6.65
N TYR A 139 5.29 14.35 -7.46
CA TYR A 139 3.90 14.73 -7.23
C TYR A 139 2.94 13.56 -7.52
N GLN A 140 3.10 12.90 -8.66
CA GLN A 140 2.29 11.74 -9.06
C GLN A 140 2.41 10.58 -8.06
N LEU A 141 3.62 10.32 -7.56
CA LEU A 141 3.89 9.32 -6.52
C LEU A 141 3.43 9.78 -5.12
N GLY A 142 2.91 11.01 -4.99
CA GLY A 142 2.44 11.57 -3.73
C GLY A 142 3.53 11.80 -2.69
N ILE A 143 4.80 11.84 -3.11
CA ILE A 143 5.97 12.12 -2.26
C ILE A 143 6.10 13.63 -2.00
N SER A 144 5.56 14.49 -2.89
CA SER A 144 5.63 15.95 -2.78
C SER A 144 4.34 16.62 -3.24
N GLY A 145 3.95 17.72 -2.60
CA GLY A 145 2.89 18.62 -3.11
C GLY A 145 1.45 18.13 -2.98
N THR A 146 1.21 16.93 -2.46
CA THR A 146 -0.13 16.39 -2.18
C THR A 146 -0.43 16.35 -0.68
N ALA A 147 -1.71 16.24 -0.32
CA ALA A 147 -2.13 16.01 1.06
C ALA A 147 -1.52 14.69 1.60
N GLY A 148 -0.93 14.73 2.79
CA GLY A 148 -0.23 13.59 3.38
C GLY A 148 1.14 13.26 2.74
N SER A 149 1.64 14.07 1.81
CA SER A 149 2.96 13.85 1.18
C SER A 149 4.12 13.84 2.17
N ALA A 150 4.02 14.58 3.29
CA ALA A 150 5.04 14.57 4.34
C ALA A 150 5.18 13.20 5.02
N VAL A 151 4.06 12.50 5.25
CA VAL A 151 4.04 11.16 5.83
C VAL A 151 4.55 10.13 4.82
N ARG A 152 4.00 10.14 3.60
CA ARG A 152 4.46 9.26 2.50
C ARG A 152 5.95 9.39 2.20
N ARG A 153 6.46 10.62 2.15
CA ARG A 153 7.90 10.87 1.98
C ARG A 153 8.70 10.27 3.13
N ARG A 154 8.23 10.41 4.37
CA ARG A 154 8.93 9.83 5.54
C ARG A 154 8.92 8.31 5.48
N GLU A 155 7.80 7.69 5.12
CA GLU A 155 7.68 6.23 4.93
C GLU A 155 8.60 5.73 3.82
N LEU A 156 8.57 6.38 2.64
CA LEU A 156 9.47 6.07 1.53
C LEU A 156 10.93 6.13 1.97
N LEU A 157 11.34 7.27 2.56
CA LEU A 157 12.72 7.49 2.99
C LEU A 157 13.15 6.46 4.03
N ALA A 158 12.28 6.09 4.96
CA ALA A 158 12.54 5.01 5.92
C ALA A 158 12.72 3.65 5.20
N ALA A 159 11.81 3.30 4.29
CA ALA A 159 11.81 2.03 3.57
C ALA A 159 13.09 1.84 2.73
N ILE A 160 13.58 2.91 2.09
CA ILE A 160 14.80 2.87 1.27
C ILE A 160 16.09 3.19 2.07
N GLY A 161 15.96 3.50 3.36
CA GLY A 161 17.07 3.81 4.26
C GLY A 161 17.79 5.12 3.94
N LEU A 162 17.02 6.15 3.57
CA LEU A 162 17.48 7.52 3.39
C LEU A 162 17.08 8.40 4.60
N PRO A 163 17.75 9.55 4.81
CA PRO A 163 17.43 10.45 5.93
C PRO A 163 15.99 10.90 5.84
N LEU A 164 15.26 10.83 6.96
CA LEU A 164 13.83 11.16 7.03
C LEU A 164 13.52 12.64 6.73
N ARG A 165 14.56 13.48 6.67
CA ARG A 165 14.48 14.90 6.33
C ARG A 165 15.49 15.19 5.23
N LEU A 166 14.97 15.39 4.01
CA LEU A 166 15.73 15.89 2.87
C LEU A 166 15.07 17.16 2.36
N SER A 167 15.89 18.12 1.89
CA SER A 167 15.37 19.27 1.15
C SER A 167 14.74 18.79 -0.17
N LYS A 168 13.81 19.57 -0.75
CA LYS A 168 13.11 19.19 -1.99
C LYS A 168 14.09 18.86 -3.13
N LYS A 169 15.17 19.64 -3.24
CA LYS A 169 16.24 19.41 -4.23
C LYS A 169 17.04 18.14 -3.93
N ALA A 170 17.53 17.98 -2.70
CA ALA A 170 18.31 16.81 -2.31
C ALA A 170 17.50 15.51 -2.43
N LEU A 171 16.20 15.55 -2.15
CA LEU A 171 15.28 14.44 -2.34
C LEU A 171 15.26 13.99 -3.80
N LEU A 172 14.98 14.91 -4.73
CA LEU A 172 14.93 14.58 -6.16
C LEU A 172 16.28 14.07 -6.66
N GLU A 173 17.38 14.73 -6.31
CA GLU A 173 18.72 14.32 -6.75
C GLU A 173 19.11 12.94 -6.20
N THR A 174 18.75 12.63 -4.94
CA THR A 174 19.06 11.34 -4.32
C THR A 174 18.20 10.21 -4.90
N LEU A 175 16.92 10.48 -5.13
CA LEU A 175 16.01 9.53 -5.76
C LEU A 175 16.36 9.31 -7.23
N ASP A 176 16.64 10.38 -7.97
CA ASP A 176 17.09 10.32 -9.37
C ASP A 176 18.44 9.61 -9.46
N ALA A 177 19.37 9.77 -8.53
CA ALA A 177 20.62 8.99 -8.55
C ALA A 177 20.44 7.52 -8.13
N GLY A 178 19.32 7.19 -7.48
CA GLY A 178 19.13 5.93 -6.79
C GLY A 178 18.22 4.92 -7.49
N TYR A 179 17.19 5.39 -8.21
CA TYR A 179 16.03 4.60 -8.61
C TYR A 179 15.46 5.05 -9.96
N THR A 180 15.04 4.14 -10.83
CA THR A 180 14.21 4.49 -11.98
C THR A 180 12.82 4.96 -11.52
N TYR A 181 12.03 5.53 -12.44
CA TYR A 181 10.65 5.87 -12.14
C TYR A 181 9.85 4.65 -11.72
N GLU A 182 10.02 3.54 -12.43
CA GLU A 182 9.30 2.28 -12.22
C GLU A 182 9.66 1.66 -10.87
N GLU A 183 10.93 1.66 -10.50
CA GLU A 183 11.39 1.20 -9.18
C GLU A 183 10.80 2.06 -8.05
N LEU A 184 10.83 3.38 -8.20
CA LEU A 184 10.25 4.29 -7.21
C LEU A 184 8.73 4.17 -7.12
N ALA A 185 8.07 3.99 -8.26
CA ALA A 185 6.64 3.77 -8.33
C ALA A 185 6.25 2.51 -7.58
N ALA A 186 6.95 1.40 -7.80
CA ALA A 186 6.73 0.15 -7.08
C ALA A 186 6.94 0.28 -5.57
N ILE A 187 7.98 1.02 -5.13
CA ILE A 187 8.24 1.26 -3.69
C ILE A 187 7.17 2.15 -3.07
N CYS A 188 6.67 3.13 -3.82
CA CYS A 188 5.63 4.06 -3.39
C CYS A 188 4.22 3.50 -3.54
N GLU A 189 4.06 2.39 -4.26
CA GLU A 189 2.78 1.78 -4.53
C GLU A 189 2.19 1.31 -3.20
N LYS A 190 1.15 2.02 -2.76
CA LYS A 190 0.38 1.59 -1.60
C LYS A 190 -0.35 0.32 -2.00
N LYS A 191 -0.20 -0.71 -1.17
CA LYS A 191 -1.03 -1.90 -1.27
C LYS A 191 -2.50 -1.49 -1.37
N PRO A 192 -3.27 -2.12 -2.28
CA PRO A 192 -4.69 -1.84 -2.38
C PRO A 192 -5.36 -2.07 -1.03
N VAL A 193 -6.39 -1.26 -0.74
CA VAL A 193 -7.31 -1.59 0.36
C VAL A 193 -8.17 -2.77 -0.08
N LEU A 194 -8.37 -3.73 0.81
CA LEU A 194 -9.16 -4.92 0.53
C LEU A 194 -10.53 -4.78 1.20
N PHE A 195 -11.59 -4.84 0.41
CA PHE A 195 -12.96 -4.96 0.90
C PHE A 195 -13.36 -6.43 0.82
N TRP A 196 -13.94 -6.95 1.89
CA TRP A 196 -14.31 -8.35 2.01
C TRP A 196 -15.80 -8.49 2.15
N ASP A 197 -16.40 -9.35 1.33
CA ASP A 197 -17.71 -9.89 1.66
C ASP A 197 -17.64 -10.82 2.89
N PHE A 198 -18.80 -11.12 3.48
CA PHE A 198 -18.93 -11.96 4.65
C PHE A 198 -19.44 -13.37 4.32
N HIS A 199 -20.66 -13.51 3.79
CA HIS A 199 -21.34 -14.79 3.62
C HIS A 199 -21.05 -15.39 2.26
N GLY A 200 -20.54 -16.62 2.24
CA GLY A 200 -20.03 -17.24 1.02
C GLY A 200 -18.55 -16.99 0.81
N THR A 201 -18.00 -15.95 1.47
CA THR A 201 -16.60 -15.50 1.36
C THR A 201 -15.77 -15.79 2.62
N LEU A 202 -16.11 -15.23 3.78
CA LEU A 202 -15.40 -15.48 5.05
C LEU A 202 -16.06 -16.60 5.84
N THR A 203 -17.38 -16.65 5.80
CA THR A 203 -18.21 -17.74 6.31
C THR A 203 -18.71 -18.58 5.15
N ARG A 204 -18.96 -19.86 5.41
CA ARG A 204 -19.60 -20.73 4.43
C ARG A 204 -20.97 -20.16 4.07
N PRO A 205 -21.44 -20.40 2.83
CA PRO A 205 -22.82 -20.12 2.49
C PRO A 205 -23.70 -21.10 3.28
N GLU A 206 -24.11 -20.70 4.47
CA GLU A 206 -25.13 -21.42 5.22
C GLU A 206 -26.48 -20.77 4.90
N SER A 207 -27.50 -21.62 4.72
CA SER A 207 -28.89 -21.18 4.46
C SER A 207 -29.51 -20.54 5.70
N ASP A 208 -28.76 -19.78 6.50
CA ASP A 208 -29.13 -19.37 7.86
C ASP A 208 -30.46 -18.62 7.91
N TRP A 209 -30.74 -17.80 6.90
CA TRP A 209 -32.03 -17.14 6.73
C TRP A 209 -33.19 -18.13 6.58
N PHE A 210 -33.01 -19.17 5.78
CA PHE A 210 -34.00 -20.22 5.58
C PHE A 210 -34.09 -21.14 6.81
N ASN A 211 -32.94 -21.62 7.29
CA ASN A 211 -32.84 -22.57 8.40
C ASN A 211 -33.41 -21.97 9.68
N ALA A 212 -33.14 -20.70 9.96
CA ALA A 212 -33.71 -19.98 11.11
C ALA A 212 -35.24 -19.99 11.13
N LEU A 213 -35.88 -20.05 9.97
CA LEU A 213 -37.33 -20.19 9.85
C LEU A 213 -37.76 -21.65 9.81
N TRP A 214 -37.12 -22.47 8.99
CA TRP A 214 -37.52 -23.84 8.73
C TRP A 214 -37.52 -24.70 9.99
N GLU A 215 -36.57 -24.47 10.91
CA GLU A 215 -36.46 -25.18 12.18
C GLU A 215 -37.66 -24.98 13.11
N VAL A 216 -38.35 -23.84 13.00
CA VAL A 216 -39.47 -23.47 13.90
C VAL A 216 -40.84 -23.61 13.23
N LEU A 217 -40.88 -23.88 11.93
CA LEU A 217 -42.10 -24.03 11.15
C LEU A 217 -42.62 -25.48 11.18
N PRO A 218 -43.95 -25.69 11.16
CA PRO A 218 -44.52 -27.02 10.99
C PRO A 218 -44.33 -27.54 9.56
N HIS A 219 -43.60 -28.66 9.40
CA HIS A 219 -43.21 -29.20 8.10
C HIS A 219 -44.36 -29.85 7.30
N ASN A 220 -45.54 -30.00 7.89
CA ASN A 220 -46.72 -30.56 7.22
C ASN A 220 -47.54 -29.53 6.45
N VAL A 221 -47.17 -28.24 6.49
CA VAL A 221 -47.92 -27.15 5.85
C VAL A 221 -47.38 -26.82 4.45
N CYS A 222 -46.06 -26.68 4.33
CA CYS A 222 -45.39 -26.36 3.07
C CYS A 222 -44.15 -27.25 2.92
N ALA A 223 -43.88 -27.74 1.72
CA ALA A 223 -42.67 -28.50 1.43
C ALA A 223 -41.43 -27.61 1.48
N GLU A 224 -40.32 -28.15 1.99
CA GLU A 224 -39.04 -27.44 2.16
C GLU A 224 -38.59 -26.73 0.88
N ASP A 225 -38.48 -27.48 -0.22
CA ASP A 225 -38.09 -26.95 -1.53
C ASP A 225 -39.04 -25.87 -2.05
N ALA A 226 -40.33 -25.95 -1.73
CA ALA A 226 -41.31 -24.98 -2.18
C ALA A 226 -41.12 -23.64 -1.43
N LEU A 227 -40.88 -23.68 -0.13
CA LEU A 227 -40.60 -22.49 0.66
C LEU A 227 -39.23 -21.89 0.28
N HIS A 228 -38.18 -22.71 0.19
CA HIS A 228 -36.84 -22.28 -0.17
C HIS A 228 -36.81 -21.54 -1.52
N ARG A 229 -37.51 -22.08 -2.54
CA ARG A 229 -37.61 -21.42 -3.86
C ARG A 229 -38.29 -20.06 -3.82
N ARG A 230 -39.28 -19.85 -2.94
CA ARG A 230 -40.00 -18.57 -2.85
C ARG A 230 -39.27 -17.52 -2.02
N LEU A 231 -38.37 -17.95 -1.15
CA LEU A 231 -37.55 -17.06 -0.32
C LEU A 231 -36.49 -16.32 -1.10
N GLY A 232 -35.88 -17.00 -2.07
CA GLY A 232 -34.95 -16.37 -3.01
C GLY A 232 -35.64 -15.20 -3.72
N HIS A 233 -35.14 -13.99 -3.48
CA HIS A 233 -35.53 -12.74 -4.14
C HIS A 233 -36.81 -12.03 -3.67
N ALA A 234 -37.49 -12.49 -2.62
CA ALA A 234 -38.77 -11.90 -2.21
C ALA A 234 -38.73 -11.03 -0.95
N CYS A 235 -37.80 -11.29 -0.02
CA CYS A 235 -37.92 -10.77 1.35
C CYS A 235 -36.79 -9.83 1.80
N LEU A 236 -35.66 -9.78 1.07
CA LEU A 236 -34.47 -9.06 1.51
C LEU A 236 -34.25 -7.79 0.65
N PRO A 237 -33.89 -6.64 1.26
CA PRO A 237 -33.80 -5.36 0.55
C PRO A 237 -32.87 -5.37 -0.66
N TRP A 238 -31.75 -6.08 -0.60
CA TRP A 238 -30.82 -6.17 -1.74
C TRP A 238 -31.41 -6.85 -2.98
N TRP A 239 -32.48 -7.65 -2.83
CA TRP A 239 -33.20 -8.22 -3.97
C TRP A 239 -34.40 -7.37 -4.40
N THR A 240 -35.17 -6.87 -3.44
CA THR A 240 -36.44 -6.19 -3.72
C THR A 240 -36.28 -4.69 -4.03
N MET A 241 -35.16 -4.10 -3.63
CA MET A 241 -34.87 -2.67 -3.72
C MET A 241 -33.53 -2.38 -4.41
N ALA A 242 -33.05 -3.30 -5.26
CA ALA A 242 -31.77 -3.16 -5.95
C ALA A 242 -31.59 -1.78 -6.61
N GLY A 243 -30.48 -1.11 -6.26
CA GLY A 243 -30.15 0.24 -6.75
C GLY A 243 -30.98 1.38 -6.15
N ARG A 244 -31.69 1.14 -5.04
CA ARG A 244 -32.43 2.16 -4.29
C ARG A 244 -31.92 2.22 -2.85
N ALA A 245 -32.21 3.33 -2.17
CA ALA A 245 -31.97 3.44 -0.73
C ALA A 245 -32.82 2.41 0.02
N THR A 246 -32.21 1.72 0.98
CA THR A 246 -32.85 0.69 1.79
C THR A 246 -33.02 1.14 3.23
N PRO A 247 -33.98 0.55 3.98
CA PRO A 247 -34.18 0.89 5.39
C PRO A 247 -32.93 0.55 6.22
N THR A 248 -32.81 1.10 7.43
CA THR A 248 -31.67 0.81 8.32
C THR A 248 -32.11 0.48 9.74
N GLY A 249 -31.26 -0.18 10.51
CA GLY A 249 -31.51 -0.50 11.92
C GLY A 249 -32.82 -1.26 12.12
N ASP A 250 -33.65 -0.83 13.07
CA ASP A 250 -34.93 -1.51 13.34
C ASP A 250 -35.94 -1.38 12.19
N ALA A 251 -35.85 -0.34 11.34
CA ALA A 251 -36.70 -0.23 10.16
C ALA A 251 -36.33 -1.28 9.09
N TRP A 252 -35.05 -1.66 9.03
CA TRP A 252 -34.58 -2.77 8.20
C TRP A 252 -35.19 -4.09 8.67
N TRP A 253 -35.14 -4.35 9.98
CA TRP A 253 -35.77 -5.55 10.55
C TRP A 253 -37.28 -5.56 10.30
N ALA A 254 -37.99 -4.47 10.56
CA ALA A 254 -39.43 -4.39 10.32
C ALA A 254 -39.80 -4.70 8.85
N TYR A 255 -39.01 -4.21 7.89
CA TYR A 255 -39.22 -4.51 6.47
C TYR A 255 -39.04 -6.00 6.17
N VAL A 256 -37.94 -6.58 6.65
CA VAL A 256 -37.61 -7.99 6.42
C VAL A 256 -38.64 -8.90 7.07
N GLU A 257 -38.95 -8.65 8.34
CA GLU A 257 -39.94 -9.39 9.11
C GLU A 257 -41.33 -9.37 8.45
N ASP A 258 -41.75 -8.23 7.91
CA ASP A 258 -43.02 -8.13 7.18
C ASP A 258 -43.02 -8.90 5.85
N GLY A 259 -41.91 -8.84 5.12
CA GLY A 259 -41.72 -9.63 3.90
C GLY A 259 -41.79 -11.14 4.16
N PHE A 260 -41.09 -11.62 5.19
CA PHE A 260 -41.14 -13.03 5.60
C PHE A 260 -42.52 -13.44 6.12
N ARG A 261 -43.18 -12.61 6.93
CA ARG A 261 -44.54 -12.85 7.43
C ARG A 261 -45.52 -13.04 6.26
N THR A 262 -45.48 -12.13 5.30
CA THR A 262 -46.33 -12.18 4.11
C THR A 262 -46.07 -13.46 3.31
N LEU A 263 -44.80 -13.77 3.05
CA LEU A 263 -44.44 -14.97 2.31
C LEU A 263 -44.93 -16.26 3.00
N LEU A 264 -44.76 -16.36 4.32
CA LEU A 264 -45.21 -17.54 5.06
C LEU A 264 -46.74 -17.70 4.99
N GLN A 265 -47.48 -16.61 5.11
CA GLN A 265 -48.94 -16.64 4.95
C GLN A 265 -49.35 -17.09 3.54
N GLU A 266 -48.67 -16.60 2.50
CA GLU A 266 -48.88 -17.05 1.13
C GLU A 266 -48.48 -18.52 0.89
N CYS A 267 -47.63 -19.10 1.75
CA CYS A 267 -47.29 -20.52 1.75
C CYS A 267 -48.29 -21.37 2.55
N GLY A 268 -49.34 -20.77 3.11
CA GLY A 268 -50.41 -21.46 3.83
C GLY A 268 -50.20 -21.58 5.34
N PHE A 269 -49.15 -20.97 5.90
CA PHE A 269 -48.99 -20.88 7.35
C PHE A 269 -49.98 -19.88 7.95
N ASP A 270 -50.59 -20.21 9.09
CA ASP A 270 -51.49 -19.29 9.78
C ASP A 270 -50.71 -18.09 10.37
N SER A 271 -51.40 -16.97 10.61
CA SER A 271 -50.77 -15.74 11.09
C SER A 271 -50.00 -15.91 12.40
N ARG A 272 -50.46 -16.76 13.33
CA ARG A 272 -49.78 -16.96 14.62
C ARG A 272 -48.48 -17.73 14.41
N THR A 273 -48.48 -18.72 13.53
CA THR A 273 -47.28 -19.47 13.16
C THR A 273 -46.28 -18.59 12.43
N ALA A 274 -46.73 -17.77 11.48
CA ALA A 274 -45.88 -16.82 10.76
C ALA A 274 -45.21 -15.80 11.71
N GLU A 275 -45.96 -15.18 12.62
CA GLU A 275 -45.40 -14.22 13.59
C GLU A 275 -44.37 -14.86 14.52
N ARG A 276 -44.65 -16.08 15.00
CA ARG A 276 -43.71 -16.81 15.86
C ARG A 276 -42.41 -17.14 15.14
N ALA A 277 -42.49 -17.54 13.87
CA ALA A 277 -41.31 -17.87 13.08
C ALA A 277 -40.47 -16.62 12.76
N VAL A 278 -41.11 -15.53 12.37
CA VAL A 278 -40.42 -14.27 12.09
C VAL A 278 -39.72 -13.71 13.34
N ALA A 279 -40.35 -13.83 14.51
CA ALA A 279 -39.75 -13.40 15.77
C ALA A 279 -38.45 -14.15 16.15
N THR A 280 -38.15 -15.31 15.54
CA THR A 280 -36.90 -16.04 15.78
C THR A 280 -35.77 -15.67 14.82
N LEU A 281 -36.05 -14.93 13.74
CA LEU A 281 -35.05 -14.56 12.73
C LEU A 281 -33.89 -13.76 13.33
N ARG A 282 -34.18 -12.59 13.91
CA ARG A 282 -33.15 -11.70 14.45
C ARG A 282 -32.28 -12.37 15.53
N PRO A 283 -32.83 -13.08 16.54
CA PRO A 283 -32.01 -13.83 17.49
C PRO A 283 -31.17 -14.93 16.85
N ALA A 284 -31.73 -15.70 15.91
CA ALA A 284 -30.99 -16.78 15.26
C ALA A 284 -29.83 -16.24 14.41
N LEU A 285 -30.07 -15.21 13.59
CA LEU A 285 -29.04 -14.64 12.73
C LEU A 285 -27.93 -13.94 13.51
N ARG A 286 -28.22 -13.48 14.72
CA ARG A 286 -27.22 -12.90 15.64
C ARG A 286 -26.44 -13.92 16.44
N ASP A 287 -26.81 -15.20 16.40
CA ASP A 287 -26.08 -16.26 17.10
C ASP A 287 -24.80 -16.60 16.33
N PRO A 288 -23.60 -16.28 16.85
CA PRO A 288 -22.35 -16.55 16.14
C PRO A 288 -22.10 -18.04 15.89
N SER A 289 -22.73 -18.95 16.67
CA SER A 289 -22.55 -20.39 16.48
C SER A 289 -23.16 -20.92 15.19
N ARG A 290 -24.06 -20.15 14.57
CA ARG A 290 -24.63 -20.44 13.24
C ARG A 290 -23.73 -19.99 12.09
N HIS A 291 -22.71 -19.18 12.36
CA HIS A 291 -21.84 -18.64 11.32
C HIS A 291 -20.51 -19.40 11.27
N ARG A 292 -20.36 -20.31 10.31
CA ARG A 292 -19.14 -21.12 10.19
C ARG A 292 -18.11 -20.46 9.29
N LEU A 293 -16.99 -20.03 9.87
CA LEU A 293 -15.84 -19.57 9.10
C LEU A 293 -15.25 -20.66 8.20
N TYR A 294 -14.75 -20.26 7.03
CA TYR A 294 -13.81 -21.12 6.31
C TYR A 294 -12.53 -21.31 7.14
N PRO A 295 -11.94 -22.53 7.18
CA PRO A 295 -10.78 -22.80 8.02
C PRO A 295 -9.56 -21.90 7.75
N ASP A 296 -9.43 -21.40 6.53
CA ASP A 296 -8.34 -20.55 6.06
C ASP A 296 -8.65 -19.04 6.15
N ALA A 297 -9.87 -18.63 6.53
CA ALA A 297 -10.26 -17.21 6.59
C ALA A 297 -9.39 -16.38 7.55
N ILE A 298 -9.31 -16.78 8.82
CA ILE A 298 -8.48 -16.09 9.83
C ILE A 298 -6.99 -16.15 9.47
N PRO A 299 -6.40 -17.32 9.13
CA PRO A 299 -5.00 -17.39 8.71
C PRO A 299 -4.64 -16.45 7.56
N VAL A 300 -5.49 -16.36 6.54
CA VAL A 300 -5.26 -15.49 5.38
C VAL A 300 -5.39 -14.01 5.75
N LEU A 301 -6.42 -13.63 6.50
CA LEU A 301 -6.59 -12.26 6.99
C LEU A 301 -5.39 -11.81 7.84
N ALA A 302 -4.91 -12.67 8.74
CA ALA A 302 -3.75 -12.40 9.58
C ALA A 302 -2.47 -12.18 8.74
N GLU A 303 -2.26 -13.03 7.73
CA GLU A 303 -1.10 -12.92 6.84
C GLU A 303 -1.15 -11.68 5.96
N LEU A 304 -2.31 -11.34 5.40
CA LEU A 304 -2.50 -10.11 4.62
C LEU A 304 -2.27 -8.86 5.47
N GLN A 305 -2.76 -8.85 6.72
CA GLN A 305 -2.47 -7.77 7.67
C GLN A 305 -0.97 -7.67 7.97
N ARG A 306 -0.27 -8.80 8.18
CA ARG A 306 1.19 -8.84 8.38
C ARG A 306 1.95 -8.30 7.17
N ARG A 307 1.44 -8.54 5.96
CA ARG A 307 1.95 -7.99 4.70
C ARG A 307 1.63 -6.51 4.50
N GLY A 308 0.91 -5.87 5.41
CA GLY A 308 0.58 -4.45 5.39
C GLY A 308 -0.67 -4.10 4.58
N TYR A 309 -1.51 -5.08 4.22
CA TYR A 309 -2.83 -4.80 3.66
C TYR A 309 -3.78 -4.27 4.75
N ARG A 310 -4.64 -3.34 4.37
CA ARG A 310 -5.75 -2.87 5.21
C ARG A 310 -7.03 -3.53 4.70
N CYS A 311 -7.66 -4.30 5.56
CA CYS A 311 -8.93 -4.97 5.26
C CYS A 311 -10.10 -4.21 5.86
N PHE A 312 -11.21 -4.17 5.13
CA PHE A 312 -12.50 -3.63 5.56
C PHE A 312 -13.60 -4.65 5.22
N LEU A 313 -14.58 -4.82 6.10
CA LEU A 313 -15.76 -5.63 5.80
C LEU A 313 -16.73 -4.79 4.94
N LEU A 314 -17.30 -5.37 3.88
CA LEU A 314 -18.29 -4.76 3.01
C LEU A 314 -19.34 -5.80 2.61
N SER A 315 -20.48 -5.81 3.31
CA SER A 315 -21.44 -6.91 3.23
C SER A 315 -22.89 -6.41 3.09
N ASN A 316 -23.67 -7.10 2.23
CA ASN A 316 -25.12 -6.96 2.22
C ASN A 316 -25.68 -7.82 3.34
N ASN A 317 -26.12 -7.22 4.44
CA ASN A 317 -26.55 -7.99 5.60
C ASN A 317 -27.37 -7.18 6.61
N PHE A 318 -27.87 -7.86 7.64
CA PHE A 318 -28.59 -7.25 8.76
C PHE A 318 -27.72 -6.28 9.56
N PRO A 319 -28.32 -5.27 10.23
CA PRO A 319 -27.59 -4.19 10.88
C PRO A 319 -26.51 -4.67 11.88
N GLU A 320 -26.80 -5.70 12.67
CA GLU A 320 -25.89 -6.20 13.72
C GLU A 320 -24.85 -7.23 13.24
N LEU A 321 -24.56 -7.30 11.94
CA LEU A 321 -23.59 -8.27 11.42
C LEU A 321 -22.20 -8.05 12.03
N TRP A 322 -21.82 -6.79 12.27
CA TRP A 322 -20.49 -6.49 12.76
C TRP A 322 -20.25 -7.08 14.17
N GLU A 323 -21.25 -7.07 15.04
CA GLU A 323 -21.19 -7.73 16.35
C GLU A 323 -20.95 -9.23 16.20
N VAL A 324 -21.64 -9.88 15.26
CA VAL A 324 -21.41 -11.31 14.96
C VAL A 324 -19.97 -11.53 14.47
N ALA A 325 -19.49 -10.70 13.55
CA ALA A 325 -18.11 -10.80 13.07
C ALA A 325 -17.07 -10.60 14.20
N GLN A 326 -17.37 -9.76 15.21
CA GLN A 326 -16.53 -9.60 16.39
C GLN A 326 -16.51 -10.87 17.25
N GLU A 327 -17.66 -11.48 17.50
CA GLU A 327 -17.79 -12.71 18.29
C GLU A 327 -17.13 -13.92 17.61
N LEU A 328 -17.06 -13.91 16.27
CA LEU A 328 -16.29 -14.87 15.47
C LEU A 328 -14.77 -14.62 15.47
N GLY A 329 -14.30 -13.57 16.14
CA GLY A 329 -12.88 -13.24 16.24
C GLY A 329 -12.28 -12.55 15.02
N LEU A 330 -13.11 -11.98 14.12
CA LEU A 330 -12.62 -11.31 12.91
C LEU A 330 -12.18 -9.86 13.16
N ALA A 331 -12.71 -9.22 14.19
CA ALA A 331 -12.48 -7.79 14.46
C ALA A 331 -11.02 -7.32 14.41
N PRO A 332 -10.02 -8.06 14.95
CA PRO A 332 -8.62 -7.62 14.94
C PRO A 332 -8.02 -7.45 13.54
N TYR A 333 -8.61 -8.06 12.52
CA TYR A 333 -8.08 -8.07 11.14
C TYR A 333 -8.68 -6.95 10.26
N PHE A 334 -9.71 -6.27 10.75
CA PHE A 334 -10.44 -5.26 9.99
C PHE A 334 -10.20 -3.85 10.55
N SER A 335 -9.91 -2.91 9.65
CA SER A 335 -9.76 -1.48 9.97
C SER A 335 -11.10 -0.74 10.06
N GLY A 336 -12.20 -1.40 9.70
CA GLY A 336 -13.56 -0.88 9.69
C GLY A 336 -14.51 -1.80 8.94
N HIS A 337 -15.80 -1.48 8.95
CA HIS A 337 -16.85 -2.22 8.28
C HIS A 337 -17.86 -1.28 7.63
N VAL A 338 -18.57 -1.79 6.62
CA VAL A 338 -19.78 -1.23 6.05
C VAL A 338 -20.76 -2.38 5.86
N VAL A 339 -21.89 -2.32 6.56
CA VAL A 339 -22.98 -3.29 6.42
C VAL A 339 -24.19 -2.56 5.85
N SER A 340 -24.82 -3.15 4.83
CA SER A 340 -25.90 -2.47 4.10
C SER A 340 -27.10 -2.10 4.99
N GLY A 341 -27.49 -2.98 5.93
CA GLY A 341 -28.54 -2.71 6.91
C GLY A 341 -28.22 -1.57 7.90
N GLU A 342 -26.97 -1.11 7.98
CA GLU A 342 -26.59 0.07 8.76
C GLU A 342 -26.59 1.34 7.90
N VAL A 343 -26.15 1.25 6.65
CA VAL A 343 -25.89 2.43 5.79
C VAL A 343 -26.98 2.74 4.77
N GLY A 344 -27.91 1.80 4.53
CA GLY A 344 -29.09 1.99 3.68
C GLY A 344 -28.79 1.91 2.18
N TRP A 345 -27.73 1.21 1.80
CA TRP A 345 -27.36 0.94 0.41
C TRP A 345 -26.79 -0.45 0.30
N ASP A 346 -27.21 -1.20 -0.71
CA ASP A 346 -26.79 -2.58 -0.96
C ASP A 346 -25.90 -2.66 -2.21
N LYS A 347 -24.96 -3.61 -2.22
CA LYS A 347 -24.32 -4.11 -3.43
C LYS A 347 -25.39 -4.70 -4.37
N PRO A 348 -25.29 -4.55 -5.70
CA PRO A 348 -24.18 -3.96 -6.46
C PRO A 348 -24.24 -2.42 -6.61
N GLY A 349 -25.10 -1.73 -5.85
CA GLY A 349 -25.27 -0.28 -5.92
C GLY A 349 -23.96 0.46 -5.65
N ARG A 350 -23.68 1.50 -6.45
CA ARG A 350 -22.42 2.24 -6.39
C ARG A 350 -22.21 2.94 -5.04
N GLU A 351 -23.30 3.35 -4.40
CA GLU A 351 -23.33 4.12 -3.16
C GLU A 351 -22.68 3.39 -1.98
N ILE A 352 -22.84 2.07 -1.87
CA ILE A 352 -22.22 1.28 -0.79
C ILE A 352 -20.69 1.21 -0.96
N PHE A 353 -20.20 1.03 -2.20
CA PHE A 353 -18.78 1.03 -2.52
C PHE A 353 -18.14 2.40 -2.31
N GLU A 354 -18.84 3.49 -2.67
CA GLU A 354 -18.37 4.84 -2.38
C GLU A 354 -18.30 5.12 -0.88
N THR A 355 -19.27 4.62 -0.11
CA THR A 355 -19.27 4.72 1.35
C THR A 355 -18.06 3.99 1.94
N ALA A 356 -17.80 2.77 1.50
CA ALA A 356 -16.66 1.97 1.91
C ALA A 356 -15.32 2.63 1.55
N GLN A 357 -15.18 3.17 0.34
CA GLN A 357 -14.00 3.91 -0.08
C GLN A 357 -13.78 5.19 0.74
N LYS A 358 -14.83 5.95 1.05
CA LYS A 358 -14.74 7.13 1.93
C LYS A 358 -14.26 6.74 3.32
N LEU A 359 -14.83 5.69 3.91
CA LEU A 359 -14.40 5.15 5.21
C LEU A 359 -12.91 4.74 5.20
N ALA A 360 -12.46 4.11 4.11
CA ALA A 360 -11.06 3.69 3.94
C ALA A 360 -10.07 4.84 3.71
N GLY A 361 -10.55 6.08 3.57
CA GLY A 361 -9.75 7.28 3.32
C GLY A 361 -9.50 7.56 1.83
N GLN A 362 -10.44 7.15 0.97
CA GLN A 362 -10.37 7.25 -0.49
C GLN A 362 -9.06 6.69 -1.07
N PRO A 363 -8.87 5.36 -0.98
CA PRO A 363 -7.63 4.73 -1.44
C PRO A 363 -7.45 4.89 -2.95
N GLN A 364 -6.20 5.00 -3.40
CA GLN A 364 -5.87 5.07 -4.83
C GLN A 364 -6.22 3.77 -5.57
N ARG A 365 -6.14 2.64 -4.86
CA ARG A 365 -6.48 1.32 -5.35
C ARG A 365 -7.25 0.59 -4.26
N ALA A 366 -8.36 -0.03 -4.64
CA ALA A 366 -9.10 -0.94 -3.77
C ALA A 366 -9.57 -2.16 -4.56
N ILE A 367 -9.72 -3.28 -3.86
CA ILE A 367 -10.12 -4.55 -4.42
C ILE A 367 -11.27 -5.08 -3.57
N MET A 368 -12.37 -5.48 -4.21
CA MET A 368 -13.43 -6.26 -3.59
C MET A 368 -13.09 -7.76 -3.70
N ILE A 369 -13.22 -8.47 -2.59
CA ILE A 369 -13.03 -9.92 -2.48
C ILE A 369 -14.38 -10.49 -2.05
N GLY A 370 -14.97 -11.32 -2.90
CA GLY A 370 -16.30 -11.86 -2.66
C GLY A 370 -16.61 -13.07 -3.53
N ASP A 371 -17.70 -13.77 -3.25
CA ASP A 371 -18.16 -14.95 -4.01
C ASP A 371 -19.31 -14.62 -4.98
N SER A 372 -19.99 -13.48 -4.83
CA SER A 372 -21.10 -13.08 -5.70
C SER A 372 -20.59 -12.38 -6.96
N LEU A 373 -20.80 -13.00 -8.12
CA LEU A 373 -20.50 -12.39 -9.42
C LEU A 373 -21.23 -11.07 -9.65
N GLY A 374 -22.51 -10.99 -9.25
CA GLY A 374 -23.31 -9.79 -9.44
C GLY A 374 -22.95 -8.71 -8.41
N ASP A 375 -23.03 -9.06 -7.13
CA ASP A 375 -22.92 -8.09 -6.04
C ASP A 375 -21.47 -7.63 -5.83
N ASP A 376 -20.53 -8.58 -5.79
CA ASP A 376 -19.14 -8.29 -5.43
C ASP A 376 -18.29 -7.95 -6.64
N ILE A 377 -18.44 -8.71 -7.73
CA ILE A 377 -17.54 -8.57 -8.89
C ILE A 377 -18.02 -7.48 -9.84
N GLU A 378 -19.22 -7.62 -10.39
CA GLU A 378 -19.79 -6.63 -11.31
C GLU A 378 -20.04 -5.30 -10.59
N GLY A 379 -20.57 -5.34 -9.36
CA GLY A 379 -20.75 -4.16 -8.51
C GLY A 379 -19.45 -3.39 -8.25
N ALA A 380 -18.38 -4.07 -7.82
CA ALA A 380 -17.10 -3.42 -7.57
C ALA A 380 -16.49 -2.82 -8.85
N LYS A 381 -16.56 -3.53 -9.98
CA LYS A 381 -16.10 -3.01 -11.27
C LYS A 381 -16.87 -1.78 -11.71
N GLY A 382 -18.19 -1.78 -11.54
CA GLY A 382 -19.05 -0.61 -11.79
C GLY A 382 -18.69 0.61 -10.93
N ALA A 383 -18.16 0.38 -9.74
CA ALA A 383 -17.66 1.42 -8.83
C ALA A 383 -16.17 1.78 -9.02
N GLY A 384 -15.47 1.16 -9.98
CA GLY A 384 -14.07 1.43 -10.31
C GLY A 384 -13.03 0.72 -9.41
N LEU A 385 -13.44 -0.34 -8.70
CA LEU A 385 -12.55 -1.18 -7.91
C LEU A 385 -12.07 -2.38 -8.73
N GLY A 386 -10.94 -2.97 -8.31
CA GLY A 386 -10.59 -4.33 -8.73
C GLY A 386 -11.49 -5.36 -8.04
N ALA A 387 -11.57 -6.57 -8.58
CA ALA A 387 -12.43 -7.62 -8.05
C ALA A 387 -11.78 -9.00 -8.12
N ILE A 388 -11.74 -9.71 -7.00
CA ILE A 388 -11.28 -11.10 -6.90
C ILE A 388 -12.45 -11.98 -6.47
N LEU A 389 -12.76 -12.96 -7.32
CA LEU A 389 -13.79 -13.95 -7.05
C LEU A 389 -13.21 -15.12 -6.25
N VAL A 390 -13.81 -15.45 -5.12
CA VAL A 390 -13.37 -16.58 -4.28
C VAL A 390 -14.36 -17.74 -4.33
N HIS A 391 -13.89 -18.93 -3.95
CA HIS A 391 -14.69 -20.16 -3.85
C HIS A 391 -15.42 -20.59 -5.13
N SER A 392 -14.97 -20.07 -6.28
CA SER A 392 -15.60 -20.28 -7.58
C SER A 392 -14.55 -20.63 -8.65
N PRO A 393 -14.97 -21.33 -9.72
CA PRO A 393 -14.11 -21.51 -10.88
C PRO A 393 -13.78 -20.17 -11.55
N PRO A 394 -12.72 -20.11 -12.38
CA PRO A 394 -12.37 -18.89 -13.10
C PRO A 394 -13.52 -18.31 -13.92
N ASP A 395 -13.78 -17.01 -13.76
CA ASP A 395 -14.77 -16.26 -14.52
C ASP A 395 -14.12 -14.98 -15.09
N ALA A 396 -14.35 -14.71 -16.38
CA ALA A 396 -13.74 -13.60 -17.08
C ALA A 396 -14.20 -12.20 -16.58
N ARG A 397 -15.27 -12.15 -15.80
CA ARG A 397 -15.75 -10.91 -15.18
C ARG A 397 -14.89 -10.48 -14.00
N ALA A 398 -14.22 -11.39 -13.30
CA ALA A 398 -13.30 -11.06 -12.22
C ALA A 398 -11.89 -10.73 -12.76
N ASP A 399 -11.09 -9.99 -12.00
CA ASP A 399 -9.69 -9.73 -12.35
C ASP A 399 -8.78 -10.90 -11.97
N ALA A 400 -9.17 -11.65 -10.94
CA ALA A 400 -8.57 -12.91 -10.56
C ALA A 400 -9.60 -13.80 -9.86
N CYS A 401 -9.30 -15.09 -9.76
CA CYS A 401 -10.14 -16.05 -9.05
C CYS A 401 -9.28 -17.00 -8.21
N CYS A 402 -9.79 -17.46 -7.08
CA CYS A 402 -9.19 -18.55 -6.32
C CYS A 402 -10.26 -19.44 -5.67
N SER A 403 -10.03 -20.76 -5.67
CA SER A 403 -10.96 -21.74 -5.09
C SER A 403 -10.94 -21.76 -3.56
N GLU A 404 -9.81 -21.38 -2.98
CA GLU A 404 -9.58 -21.26 -1.54
C GLU A 404 -9.01 -19.87 -1.24
N LEU A 405 -9.21 -19.36 -0.02
CA LEU A 405 -8.72 -18.04 0.37
C LEU A 405 -7.20 -18.02 0.44
N THR A 406 -6.55 -19.16 0.70
CA THR A 406 -5.08 -19.31 0.65
C THR A 406 -4.48 -18.84 -0.68
N GLY A 407 -5.20 -19.00 -1.79
CA GLY A 407 -4.77 -18.52 -3.11
C GLY A 407 -4.61 -16.99 -3.19
N LEU A 408 -5.31 -16.23 -2.33
CA LEU A 408 -5.14 -14.78 -2.24
C LEU A 408 -3.71 -14.40 -1.85
N LEU A 409 -2.99 -15.25 -1.14
CA LEU A 409 -1.61 -14.99 -0.74
C LEU A 409 -0.63 -15.01 -1.92
N GLU A 410 -0.99 -15.63 -3.05
CA GLU A 410 -0.20 -15.55 -4.28
C GLU A 410 -0.59 -14.32 -5.11
N LEU A 411 -1.89 -14.01 -5.12
CA LEU A 411 -2.45 -12.86 -5.84
C LEU A 411 -2.09 -11.50 -5.19
N LEU A 412 -1.83 -11.50 -3.87
CA LEU A 412 -1.59 -10.32 -3.04
C LEU A 412 -0.25 -10.44 -2.28
N PRO A 413 0.90 -10.27 -2.98
CA PRO A 413 2.23 -10.47 -2.42
C PRO A 413 2.64 -9.47 -1.31
#